data_AF-A0A0G0LCM4-F1
#
_entry.id   AF-A0A0G0LCM4-F1
#
_cell.length_a   1.000
_cell.length_b   1.000
_cell.length_c   1.000
_cell.angle_alpha   90.00
_cell.angle_beta   90.00
_cell.angle_gamma   90.00
#
_symmetry.space_group_name_H-M   'P 1'
#
loop_
_entity.id
_entity.type
_entity.pdbx_description
1 polymer ?
#
loop_
_entity_poly.entity_id
_entity_poly.type
_entity_poly.pdbx_seq_one_letter_code
_entity_poly.pdbx_strand_id
1 'polypeptide(L)'
;MVKLSEILKEMKSNSNTVNSNKYKSNSNTVNSNNSSNTVSGKKSFKEEFDSLLEKYSIKPDGIAILLTELLDDAKSIDYYKILVRENPPAELLKWAHYTKELYEEGKIYRTKAIYFMSLIKKVGLRTKFKGQKGGGNL
;
A
#
# COMPACT_ATOMS: atom_id res chain seq x y z
N MET A 1 -21.73 8.77 -1.57
CA MET A 1 -20.76 7.66 -1.53
C MET A 1 -19.38 8.29 -1.74
N VAL A 2 -18.52 8.31 -0.71
CA VAL A 2 -17.20 8.96 -0.78
C VAL A 2 -16.27 8.12 -1.66
N LYS A 3 -15.53 8.75 -2.56
CA LYS A 3 -14.61 8.02 -3.45
C LYS A 3 -13.33 7.71 -2.70
N LEU A 4 -12.81 6.49 -2.87
CA LEU A 4 -11.53 6.06 -2.26
C LEU A 4 -10.35 6.97 -2.65
N SER A 5 -10.44 7.60 -3.83
CA SER A 5 -9.48 8.60 -4.29
C SER A 5 -9.51 9.90 -3.47
N GLU A 6 -10.63 10.26 -2.86
CA GLU A 6 -10.74 11.41 -1.95
C GLU A 6 -10.06 11.14 -0.62
N ILE A 7 -10.17 9.90 -0.11
CA ILE A 7 -9.46 9.45 1.11
C ILE A 7 -7.94 9.48 0.89
N LEU A 8 -7.48 8.98 -0.26
CA LEU A 8 -6.07 9.01 -0.62
C LEU A 8 -5.53 10.45 -0.77
N LYS A 9 -6.37 11.39 -1.23
CA LYS A 9 -6.03 12.83 -1.27
C LYS A 9 -5.97 13.44 0.13
N GLU A 10 -6.89 13.08 1.01
CA GLU A 10 -6.90 13.52 2.43
C GLU A 10 -5.60 13.07 3.12
N MET A 11 -5.18 11.83 2.89
CA MET A 11 -3.92 11.30 3.43
C MET A 11 -2.66 11.95 2.83
N LYS A 12 -2.61 12.20 1.52
CA LYS A 12 -1.48 12.95 0.91
C LYS A 12 -1.38 14.36 1.46
N SER A 13 -2.50 15.02 1.75
CA SER A 13 -2.54 16.38 2.29
C SER A 13 -2.02 16.44 3.74
N ASN A 14 -2.27 15.40 4.54
CA ASN A 14 -1.81 15.32 5.92
C ASN A 14 -0.31 14.94 6.07
N SER A 15 0.34 14.44 5.01
CA SER A 15 1.73 13.95 5.05
C SER A 15 2.79 15.03 4.74
N ASN A 16 2.42 16.30 4.54
CA ASN A 16 3.37 17.35 4.18
C ASN A 16 4.04 18.03 5.39
N THR A 17 5.03 17.37 5.99
CA THR A 17 6.18 17.95 6.74
C THR A 17 7.15 16.78 7.05
N VAL A 18 8.44 16.73 6.72
CA VAL A 18 9.52 17.70 6.91
C VAL A 18 10.64 17.44 5.88
N ASN A 19 11.13 18.56 5.36
CA ASN A 19 12.35 18.80 4.58
C ASN A 19 13.55 17.88 4.88
N SER A 20 14.15 17.32 3.82
CA SER A 20 15.40 16.56 3.83
C SER A 20 16.61 17.51 3.82
N ASN A 21 17.31 17.67 4.95
CA ASN A 21 18.65 18.26 4.94
C ASN A 21 19.72 17.18 4.84
N LYS A 22 20.39 17.24 3.70
CA LYS A 22 21.54 16.47 3.24
C LYS A 22 22.80 16.98 3.94
N TYR A 23 23.38 16.20 4.85
CA TYR A 23 24.78 16.34 5.22
C TYR A 23 25.48 14.98 5.27
N LYS A 24 26.54 14.92 4.47
CA LYS A 24 27.58 13.88 4.41
C LYS A 24 28.57 14.21 5.54
N SER A 25 28.90 13.29 6.44
CA SER A 25 30.20 13.25 7.14
C SER A 25 30.39 11.99 7.99
N ASN A 26 31.67 11.64 8.11
CA ASN A 26 32.31 10.46 8.67
C ASN A 26 32.06 10.15 10.16
N SER A 27 32.26 8.87 10.48
CA SER A 27 32.94 8.24 11.64
C SER A 27 32.73 8.74 13.08
N ASN A 28 32.60 7.71 13.95
CA ASN A 28 32.92 7.58 15.38
C ASN A 28 31.81 7.75 16.44
N THR A 29 31.80 6.71 17.26
CA THR A 29 31.08 6.43 18.52
C THR A 29 31.11 7.58 19.52
N VAL A 30 29.94 7.99 20.04
CA VAL A 30 29.81 8.53 21.42
C VAL A 30 28.44 8.15 21.98
N ASN A 31 28.47 7.52 23.15
CA ASN A 31 27.36 7.25 24.05
C ASN A 31 26.83 8.58 24.63
N SER A 32 25.53 8.84 24.51
CA SER A 32 24.85 9.90 25.26
C SER A 32 23.48 9.41 25.70
N ASN A 33 23.40 9.05 26.98
CA ASN A 33 22.17 9.15 27.76
C ASN A 33 21.72 10.61 27.72
N ASN A 34 20.57 10.92 27.14
CA ASN A 34 19.74 11.99 27.68
C ASN A 34 18.26 11.84 27.34
N SER A 35 17.52 11.58 28.40
CA SER A 35 16.22 12.10 28.79
C SER A 35 15.33 12.81 27.77
N SER A 36 14.06 12.41 27.84
CA SER A 36 12.85 13.20 27.65
C SER A 36 12.46 13.56 26.22
N ASN A 37 11.39 12.90 25.74
CA ASN A 37 10.09 13.56 25.67
C ASN A 37 9.00 12.58 25.23
N THR A 38 7.92 12.58 25.99
CA THR A 38 6.60 12.05 25.62
C THR A 38 6.15 12.65 24.29
N VAL A 39 6.31 11.91 23.19
CA VAL A 39 5.69 12.24 21.91
C VAL A 39 4.38 11.47 21.81
N SER A 40 3.31 12.20 22.14
CA SER A 40 1.91 11.95 21.78
C SER A 40 1.77 11.15 20.49
N GLY A 41 1.00 10.06 20.56
CA GLY A 41 0.93 8.97 19.60
C GLY A 41 0.62 9.41 18.17
N LYS A 42 1.63 9.37 17.30
CA LYS A 42 1.41 9.29 15.86
C LYS A 42 0.91 7.87 15.56
N LYS A 43 -0.39 7.75 15.24
CA LYS A 43 -0.94 6.54 14.62
C LYS A 43 -0.08 6.18 13.41
N SER A 44 0.26 4.91 13.27
CA SER A 44 1.00 4.45 12.10
C SER A 44 0.18 4.71 10.83
N PHE A 45 0.82 4.90 9.66
CA PHE A 45 0.12 5.08 8.38
C PHE A 45 -0.94 4.01 8.14
N LYS A 46 -0.65 2.78 8.59
CA LYS A 46 -1.58 1.66 8.57
C LYS A 46 -2.83 1.92 9.43
N GLU A 47 -2.67 2.38 10.67
CA GLU A 47 -3.79 2.67 11.58
C GLU A 47 -4.66 3.82 11.07
N GLU A 48 -4.07 4.87 10.48
CA GLU A 48 -4.82 5.98 9.88
C GLU A 48 -5.59 5.51 8.64
N PHE A 49 -4.96 4.72 7.78
CA PHE A 49 -5.60 4.14 6.59
C PHE A 49 -6.77 3.21 6.95
N ASP A 50 -6.55 2.31 7.91
CA ASP A 50 -7.58 1.37 8.38
C ASP A 50 -8.75 2.12 9.03
N SER A 51 -8.47 3.18 9.81
CA SER A 51 -9.51 4.05 10.40
C SER A 51 -10.34 4.77 9.32
N LEU A 52 -9.72 5.18 8.21
CA LEU A 52 -10.41 5.84 7.10
C LEU A 52 -11.26 4.85 6.29
N LEU A 53 -10.75 3.63 6.04
CA LEU A 53 -11.55 2.57 5.42
C LEU A 53 -12.84 2.30 6.21
N GLU A 54 -12.72 2.23 7.54
CA GLU A 54 -13.86 2.04 8.44
C GLU A 54 -14.80 3.25 8.43
N LYS A 55 -14.25 4.47 8.60
CA LYS A 55 -15.00 5.74 8.55
C LYS A 55 -15.85 5.87 7.29
N TYR A 56 -15.33 5.43 6.14
CA TYR A 56 -16.03 5.51 4.85
C TYR A 56 -16.67 4.19 4.43
N SER A 57 -16.72 3.18 5.31
CA SER A 57 -17.36 1.87 5.09
C SER A 57 -16.92 1.17 3.79
N ILE A 58 -15.62 1.27 3.48
CA ILE A 58 -15.06 0.68 2.27
C ILE A 58 -14.86 -0.81 2.46
N LYS A 59 -15.50 -1.59 1.59
CA LYS A 59 -15.36 -3.04 1.56
C LYS A 59 -14.09 -3.45 0.79
N PRO A 60 -13.52 -4.64 1.07
CA PRO A 60 -12.42 -5.23 0.30
C PRO A 60 -12.66 -5.22 -1.22
N ASP A 61 -13.91 -5.43 -1.64
CA ASP A 61 -14.29 -5.41 -3.05
C ASP A 61 -14.09 -4.03 -3.70
N GLY A 62 -14.32 -2.94 -2.96
CA GLY A 62 -14.06 -1.57 -3.45
C GLY A 62 -12.58 -1.31 -3.66
N ILE A 63 -11.72 -1.88 -2.81
CA ILE A 63 -10.27 -1.79 -2.96
C ILE A 63 -9.80 -2.63 -4.16
N ALA A 64 -10.38 -3.81 -4.37
CA ALA A 64 -10.08 -4.65 -5.52
C ALA A 64 -10.42 -3.95 -6.84
N ILE A 65 -11.57 -3.27 -6.92
CA ILE A 65 -11.94 -2.44 -8.09
C ILE A 65 -10.88 -1.35 -8.31
N LEU A 66 -10.46 -0.63 -7.27
CA LEU A 66 -9.44 0.41 -7.42
C LEU A 66 -8.09 -0.17 -7.91
N LEU A 67 -7.71 -1.36 -7.46
CA LEU A 67 -6.52 -2.04 -7.98
C LEU A 67 -6.65 -2.33 -9.48
N THR A 68 -7.83 -2.76 -9.96
CA THR A 68 -8.06 -2.96 -11.40
C THR A 68 -7.92 -1.66 -12.19
N GLU A 69 -8.42 -0.54 -11.67
CA GLU A 69 -8.33 0.77 -12.33
C GLU A 69 -6.90 1.30 -12.35
N LEU A 70 -6.19 1.24 -11.22
CA LEU A 70 -4.80 1.70 -11.13
C LEU A 70 -3.88 0.89 -12.04
N LEU A 71 -4.07 -0.44 -12.09
CA LEU A 71 -3.23 -1.35 -12.85
C LEU A 71 -3.71 -1.58 -14.28
N ASP A 72 -4.86 -1.00 -14.67
CA ASP A 72 -5.51 -1.22 -15.96
C ASP A 72 -5.66 -2.73 -16.28
N ASP A 73 -6.21 -3.46 -15.30
CA ASP A 73 -6.32 -4.91 -15.34
C ASP A 73 -7.65 -5.40 -14.73
N ALA A 74 -8.75 -5.09 -15.42
CA ALA A 74 -10.09 -5.52 -15.00
C ALA A 74 -10.26 -7.06 -15.01
N LYS A 75 -9.48 -7.78 -15.84
CA LYS A 75 -9.60 -9.24 -15.98
C LYS A 75 -9.19 -9.99 -14.72
N SER A 76 -8.36 -9.38 -13.87
CA SER A 76 -7.86 -9.99 -12.64
C SER A 76 -8.64 -9.58 -11.38
N ILE A 77 -9.85 -9.03 -11.51
CA ILE A 77 -10.61 -8.52 -10.36
C ILE A 77 -10.80 -9.54 -9.22
N ASP A 78 -11.11 -10.80 -9.55
CA ASP A 78 -11.30 -11.83 -8.53
C ASP A 78 -9.99 -12.21 -7.84
N TYR A 79 -8.88 -12.18 -8.57
CA TYR A 79 -7.56 -12.32 -7.96
C TYR A 79 -7.27 -11.16 -6.98
N TYR A 80 -7.60 -9.92 -7.36
CA TYR A 80 -7.41 -8.77 -6.48
C TYR A 80 -8.30 -8.80 -5.24
N LYS A 81 -9.52 -9.35 -5.32
CA LYS A 81 -10.35 -9.60 -4.13
C LYS A 81 -9.64 -10.51 -3.12
N ILE A 82 -9.04 -11.60 -3.60
CA ILE A 82 -8.27 -12.51 -2.74
C ILE A 82 -7.03 -11.80 -2.19
N LEU A 83 -6.32 -11.07 -3.05
CA LEU A 83 -5.11 -10.33 -2.69
C LEU A 83 -5.37 -9.35 -1.54
N VAL A 84 -6.47 -8.59 -1.59
CA VAL A 84 -6.88 -7.63 -0.56
C VAL A 84 -7.32 -8.30 0.74
N ARG A 85 -7.95 -9.49 0.67
CA ARG A 85 -8.32 -10.24 1.88
C ARG A 85 -7.13 -10.79 2.64
N GLU A 86 -6.07 -11.12 1.91
CA GLU A 86 -4.89 -11.83 2.46
C GLU A 86 -3.71 -10.90 2.76
N ASN A 87 -3.80 -9.61 2.42
CA ASN A 87 -2.73 -8.63 2.62
C ASN A 87 -3.26 -7.29 3.13
N PRO A 88 -2.43 -6.48 3.81
CA PRO A 88 -2.79 -5.13 4.23
C PRO A 88 -3.19 -4.26 3.03
N PRO A 89 -4.43 -3.74 2.97
CA PRO A 89 -4.90 -2.98 1.80
C PRO A 89 -4.12 -1.69 1.56
N ALA A 90 -3.67 -1.03 2.63
CA ALA A 90 -2.85 0.18 2.58
C ALA A 90 -1.55 -0.04 1.77
N GLU A 91 -0.86 -1.15 2.02
CA GLU A 91 0.38 -1.50 1.32
C GLU A 91 0.10 -1.84 -0.15
N LEU A 92 -0.97 -2.61 -0.43
CA LEU A 92 -1.34 -2.92 -1.82
C LEU A 92 -1.58 -1.64 -2.65
N LEU A 93 -2.32 -0.68 -2.09
CA LEU A 93 -2.62 0.57 -2.79
C LEU A 93 -1.39 1.44 -2.97
N LYS A 94 -0.53 1.55 -1.95
CA LYS A 94 0.75 2.23 -2.05
C LYS A 94 1.59 1.69 -3.22
N TRP A 95 1.73 0.38 -3.33
CA TRP A 95 2.50 -0.24 -4.42
C TRP A 95 1.82 -0.15 -5.79
N ALA A 96 0.49 -0.18 -5.85
CA ALA A 96 -0.26 0.03 -7.08
C ALA A 96 -0.11 1.46 -7.61
N HIS A 97 -0.18 2.46 -6.72
CA HIS A 97 0.08 3.87 -7.07
C HIS A 97 1.50 4.09 -7.56
N TYR A 98 2.49 3.57 -6.83
CA TYR A 98 3.89 3.66 -7.23
C TYR A 98 4.12 3.01 -8.61
N THR A 99 3.49 1.86 -8.87
CA THR A 99 3.57 1.20 -10.17
C THR A 99 2.95 2.04 -11.29
N LYS A 100 1.80 2.68 -11.03
CA LYS A 100 1.15 3.59 -11.99
C LYS A 100 2.05 4.79 -12.31
N GLU A 101 2.63 5.43 -11.30
CA GLU A 101 3.53 6.58 -11.48
C GLU A 101 4.76 6.18 -12.32
N LEU A 102 5.42 5.04 -12.02
CA LEU A 102 6.55 4.56 -12.82
C LEU A 102 6.19 4.21 -14.28
N TYR A 103 4.96 3.73 -14.51
CA TYR A 103 4.47 3.43 -15.86
C TYR A 103 4.25 4.71 -16.66
N GLU A 104 3.60 5.70 -16.06
CA GLU A 104 3.34 7.01 -16.67
C GLU A 104 4.64 7.76 -16.97
N GLU A 105 5.68 7.56 -16.16
CA GLU A 105 7.03 8.08 -16.40
C GLU A 105 7.84 7.29 -17.45
N GLY A 106 7.31 6.20 -18.00
CA GLY A 106 8.00 5.35 -18.97
C GLY A 106 9.19 4.55 -18.38
N LYS A 107 9.28 4.43 -17.05
CA LYS A 107 10.38 3.72 -16.37
C LYS A 107 10.20 2.20 -16.34
N ILE A 108 9.04 1.70 -16.75
CA ILE A 108 8.76 0.26 -16.84
C ILE A 108 8.27 -0.11 -18.24
N TYR A 109 8.87 -1.16 -18.80
CA TYR A 109 8.54 -1.69 -20.13
C TYR A 109 7.46 -2.79 -20.11
N ARG A 110 7.03 -3.20 -18.92
CA ARG A 110 6.02 -4.26 -18.72
C ARG A 110 4.69 -3.63 -18.33
N THR A 111 3.60 -4.39 -18.46
CA THR A 111 2.28 -3.93 -17.99
C THR A 111 2.32 -3.63 -16.48
N LYS A 112 1.49 -2.67 -16.05
CA LYS A 112 1.36 -2.28 -14.64
C LYS A 112 1.10 -3.49 -13.75
N ALA A 113 0.17 -4.36 -14.11
CA ALA A 113 -0.15 -5.57 -13.34
C ALA A 113 1.07 -6.50 -13.15
N ILE A 114 1.84 -6.79 -14.20
CA ILE A 114 3.02 -7.67 -14.12
C ILE A 114 4.10 -7.06 -13.21
N TYR A 115 4.32 -5.75 -13.34
CA TYR A 115 5.30 -5.04 -12.52
C TYR A 115 4.86 -4.99 -11.05
N PHE A 116 3.62 -4.62 -10.79
CA PHE A 116 3.00 -4.61 -9.47
C PHE A 116 3.14 -5.96 -8.79
N MET A 117 2.79 -7.04 -9.47
CA MET A 117 2.94 -8.42 -8.97
C MET A 117 4.38 -8.77 -8.59
N SER A 118 5.33 -8.34 -9.40
CA SER A 118 6.75 -8.53 -9.13
C SER A 118 7.21 -7.73 -7.90
N LEU A 119 6.67 -6.51 -7.74
CA LEU A 119 7.01 -5.60 -6.66
C LEU A 119 6.46 -6.08 -5.31
N ILE A 120 5.18 -6.41 -5.24
CA ILE A 120 4.54 -6.89 -4.01
C ILE A 120 5.17 -8.20 -3.52
N LYS A 121 5.62 -9.06 -4.43
CA LYS A 121 6.39 -10.26 -4.09
C LYS A 121 7.75 -9.92 -3.46
N LYS A 122 8.46 -8.91 -3.98
CA LYS A 122 9.76 -8.48 -3.44
C LYS A 122 9.65 -7.88 -2.04
N VAL A 123 8.55 -7.21 -1.73
CA VAL A 123 8.31 -6.59 -0.40
C VAL A 123 7.65 -7.56 0.60
N GLY A 124 7.53 -8.84 0.24
CA GLY A 124 7.08 -9.88 1.15
C GLY A 124 5.55 -10.05 1.26
N LEU A 125 4.78 -9.40 0.39
CA LEU A 125 3.32 -9.61 0.35
C LEU A 125 2.98 -10.94 -0.32
N ARG A 126 1.92 -11.57 0.18
CA ARG A 126 1.47 -12.88 -0.27
C ARG A 126 0.81 -12.76 -1.65
N THR A 127 1.34 -13.54 -2.60
CA THR A 127 0.90 -13.56 -4.01
C THR A 127 0.44 -14.94 -4.49
N LYS A 128 0.58 -15.96 -3.64
CA LYS A 128 0.15 -17.33 -3.93
C LYS A 128 -0.87 -17.75 -2.88
N PHE A 129 -2.04 -18.12 -3.36
CA PHE A 129 -3.15 -18.56 -2.53
C PHE A 129 -3.37 -20.03 -2.85
N LYS A 130 -3.40 -20.87 -1.81
CA LYS A 130 -3.85 -22.24 -1.99
C LYS A 130 -5.33 -22.14 -2.33
N GLY A 131 -5.74 -22.67 -3.48
CA GLY A 131 -7.17 -22.90 -3.70
C GLY A 131 -7.66 -23.75 -2.53
N GLN A 132 -8.80 -23.39 -1.93
CA GLN A 132 -9.52 -24.37 -1.12
C GLN A 132 -9.70 -25.57 -2.04
N LYS A 133 -9.09 -26.71 -1.68
CA LYS A 133 -9.42 -27.97 -2.31
C LYS A 133 -10.93 -28.08 -2.11
N GLY A 134 -11.69 -27.90 -3.18
CA GLY A 134 -13.08 -28.35 -3.19
C GLY A 134 -13.03 -29.79 -2.73
N GLY A 135 -13.60 -30.05 -1.55
CA GLY A 135 -13.89 -31.40 -1.12
C GLY A 135 -14.86 -31.95 -2.14
N GLY A 136 -14.33 -32.58 -3.19
CA GLY A 136 -15.06 -33.54 -3.99
C GLY A 136 -15.31 -34.73 -3.09
N ASN A 137 -16.37 -34.63 -2.28
CA ASN A 137 -17.04 -35.78 -1.72
C ASN A 137 -18.36 -35.91 -2.46
N LEU A 138 -18.40 -36.98 -3.26
CA LEU A 138 -19.56 -37.69 -3.80
C LEU A 138 -20.38 -36.97 -4.88
#